data_AF-A0A7L4RCL5-F1
#
_entry.id   AF-A0A7L4RCL5-F1
#
_cell.length_a   1.000
_cell.length_b   1.000
_cell.length_c   1.000
_cell.angle_alpha   90.00
_cell.angle_beta   90.00
_cell.angle_gamma   90.00
#
_symmetry.space_group_name_H-M   'P 1'
#
loop_
_entity.id
_entity.type
_entity.pdbx_description
1 polymer ?
#
loop_
_entity_poly.entity_id
_entity_poly.type
_entity_poly.pdbx_seq_one_letter_code
_entity_poly.pdbx_strand_id
1 'polypeptide(L)'
;MKRYFLLLLLLGSAMAGNSYEKVKVYVVDQEGQPIQGANVALTCYYENWGEYDIKITELSQTRADGVASVADGTGIESCALHQPISANVTYFEESITVSGTWRDGVNALTAIIPNLHDLKVTIQDQHGKPVDGVEIRATPAQGGQWQPFVGNTDEDGVLVFGQIPAGTGLLLYLTNGDETKSSVITMENTDTAFAASMHAYVLMMTMTDGGGLPLDGISVKLSSGEHSDTSKTDETGTVRFDRLKPGTYEYSMAYQSRGYSGEIVLDQDKAETVVVGASKAPRMVVANATNASAKWFRYIMGELDSLILQQKQKAPRIRLVFVPIGYNENESAEFKALAQASVDRFLEVSPLRECNEPSKEIETYFIDPSACNISGCSDICGEYNNLSDNCQFLIKNCSLGSSNPYSDSYNMVIGLCKNISCGDSCGGCAADIPSRSVVSNSAECGGTPAYRIVTHEMGHGFGLYHVKSVYDLNGCWDGEQVACYGPNKADCNESAEDISRMVMAYCPSMDDYGPAGYSYLRDSKLKNYTEVCK
;
A
#
# COMPACT_ATOMS: atom_id res chain seq x y z
N MET A 1 22.20 19.25 10.83
CA MET A 1 21.33 20.41 10.54
C MET A 1 19.96 19.83 10.20
N LYS A 2 19.07 19.67 11.19
CA LYS A 2 17.78 18.96 11.00
C LYS A 2 16.88 19.81 10.10
N ARG A 3 16.44 19.25 8.96
CA ARG A 3 15.49 19.87 8.03
C ARG A 3 14.11 19.28 8.33
N TYR A 4 13.10 20.13 8.45
CA TYR A 4 11.74 19.73 8.81
C TYR A 4 10.81 20.07 7.65
N PHE A 5 10.07 19.08 7.14
CA PHE A 5 8.89 19.24 6.28
C PHE A 5 7.78 18.27 6.73
N LEU A 6 6.60 18.78 7.13
CA LEU A 6 5.35 18.00 7.25
C LEU A 6 4.35 18.52 6.20
N LEU A 7 3.34 17.70 5.88
CA LEU A 7 2.07 18.13 5.31
C LEU A 7 0.90 17.82 6.27
N LEU A 8 -0.04 18.75 6.45
CA LEU A 8 -1.33 18.48 7.10
C LEU A 8 -2.46 18.96 6.19
N LEU A 9 -3.51 18.17 6.02
CA LEU A 9 -4.74 18.58 5.34
C LEU A 9 -5.91 18.63 6.32
N LEU A 10 -6.38 19.83 6.61
CA LEU A 10 -7.75 20.06 7.03
C LEU A 10 -8.61 20.08 5.75
N LEU A 11 -9.56 19.16 5.64
CA LEU A 11 -10.63 19.21 4.63
C LEU A 11 -11.92 19.59 5.36
N GLY A 12 -12.50 20.72 4.98
CA GLY A 12 -13.83 21.12 5.39
C GLY A 12 -14.52 21.84 4.24
N SER A 13 -15.44 21.16 3.56
CA SER A 13 -16.34 21.78 2.59
C SER A 13 -17.32 22.74 3.27
N ALA A 14 -17.65 23.84 2.58
CA ALA A 14 -18.66 24.78 3.04
C ALA A 14 -20.07 24.23 2.79
N MET A 15 -20.94 24.40 3.80
CA MET A 15 -22.34 23.98 3.90
C MET A 15 -23.07 23.55 2.62
N ALA A 16 -23.31 22.24 2.49
CA ALA A 16 -24.38 21.67 1.67
C ALA A 16 -25.13 20.56 2.45
N GLY A 17 -25.98 20.97 3.40
CA GLY A 17 -26.99 20.08 4.02
C GLY A 17 -26.56 19.26 5.24
N ASN A 18 -26.58 19.88 6.43
CA ASN A 18 -26.66 19.25 7.77
C ASN A 18 -25.62 18.18 8.20
N SER A 19 -24.67 17.77 7.36
CA SER A 19 -23.51 16.97 7.77
C SER A 19 -22.26 17.84 7.84
N TYR A 20 -21.72 18.03 9.04
CA TYR A 20 -20.40 18.63 9.22
C TYR A 20 -19.31 17.65 8.76
N GLU A 21 -18.35 18.09 7.96
CA GLU A 21 -17.20 17.25 7.61
C GLU A 21 -16.19 17.18 8.76
N LYS A 22 -15.56 16.02 8.90
CA LYS A 22 -14.71 15.68 10.05
C LYS A 22 -13.36 16.35 9.95
N VAL A 23 -12.97 17.05 11.01
CA VAL A 23 -11.59 17.53 11.22
C VAL A 23 -10.65 16.31 11.20
N LYS A 24 -9.70 16.31 10.27
CA LYS A 24 -8.68 15.26 10.11
C LYS A 24 -7.29 15.82 10.39
N VAL A 25 -6.46 15.00 11.02
CA VAL A 25 -5.05 15.28 11.30
C VAL A 25 -4.26 14.11 10.73
N TYR A 26 -3.30 14.43 9.87
CA TYR A 26 -2.40 13.46 9.25
C TYR A 26 -1.06 13.53 9.99
N VAL A 27 -0.54 12.40 10.45
CA VAL A 27 0.78 12.30 11.09
C VAL A 27 1.63 11.35 10.27
N VAL A 28 2.80 11.82 9.85
CA VAL A 28 3.75 11.07 9.01
C VAL A 28 5.19 11.26 9.49
N ASP A 29 6.09 10.38 9.06
CA ASP A 29 7.53 10.48 9.28
C ASP A 29 8.22 11.42 8.26
N GLN A 30 9.57 11.44 8.25
CA GLN A 30 10.35 12.32 7.37
C GLN A 30 10.27 11.91 5.89
N GLU A 31 9.98 10.64 5.65
CA GLU A 31 9.85 9.98 4.36
C GLU A 31 8.39 10.06 3.84
N GLY A 32 7.46 10.52 4.68
CA GLY A 32 6.04 10.72 4.37
C GLY A 32 5.17 9.49 4.59
N GLN A 33 5.66 8.46 5.28
CA GLN A 33 4.84 7.28 5.61
C GLN A 33 3.91 7.59 6.79
N PRO A 34 2.68 7.06 6.79
CA PRO A 34 1.70 7.27 7.87
C PRO A 34 2.20 6.72 9.20
N ILE A 35 2.05 7.50 10.28
CA ILE A 35 2.36 7.08 11.65
C ILE A 35 1.07 6.67 12.36
N GLN A 36 0.96 5.39 12.71
CA GLN A 36 -0.17 4.84 13.48
C GLN A 36 0.03 5.01 14.99
N GLY A 37 -1.06 5.28 15.73
CA GLY A 37 -1.09 5.32 17.20
C GLY A 37 -0.60 6.64 17.83
N ALA A 38 -0.36 7.68 17.04
CA ALA A 38 -0.09 9.02 17.56
C ALA A 38 -1.34 9.62 18.20
N ASN A 39 -1.21 10.12 19.42
CA ASN A 39 -2.27 10.84 20.10
C ASN A 39 -2.35 12.25 19.53
N VAL A 40 -3.56 12.72 19.24
CA VAL A 40 -3.82 14.03 18.65
C VAL A 40 -4.82 14.76 19.54
N ALA A 41 -4.36 15.85 20.15
CA ALA A 41 -5.18 16.77 20.92
C ALA A 41 -5.43 18.05 20.12
N LEU A 42 -6.59 18.15 19.48
CA LEU A 42 -7.00 19.34 18.74
C LEU A 42 -7.67 20.34 19.67
N THR A 43 -7.10 21.54 19.79
CA THR A 43 -7.61 22.63 20.62
C THR A 43 -8.04 23.82 19.77
N CYS A 44 -9.29 24.24 19.90
CA CYS A 44 -9.82 25.43 19.25
C CYS A 44 -9.99 26.57 20.28
N TYR A 45 -9.71 27.80 19.87
CA TYR A 45 -9.80 29.00 20.69
C TYR A 45 -10.91 29.91 20.16
N TYR A 46 -11.88 30.27 21.00
CA TYR A 46 -12.90 31.27 20.64
C TYR A 46 -12.55 32.64 21.22
N GLU A 47 -12.49 33.66 20.37
CA GLU A 47 -12.46 35.06 20.78
C GLU A 47 -13.85 35.53 21.21
N ASN A 48 -13.98 36.01 22.44
CA ASN A 48 -15.22 36.53 23.01
C ASN A 48 -14.94 37.92 23.60
N TRP A 49 -15.48 38.98 22.99
CA TRP A 49 -15.29 40.38 23.40
C TRP A 49 -13.82 40.86 23.49
N GLY A 50 -12.89 40.21 22.79
CA GLY A 50 -11.46 40.57 22.76
C GLY A 50 -10.56 39.75 23.69
N GLU A 51 -11.09 38.75 24.40
CA GLU A 51 -10.30 37.71 25.10
C GLU A 51 -10.56 36.32 24.50
N TYR A 52 -9.49 35.51 24.39
CA TYR A 52 -9.54 34.14 23.87
C TYR A 52 -9.80 33.14 25.01
N ASP A 53 -11.07 32.98 25.38
CA ASP A 53 -11.43 32.46 26.70
C ASP A 53 -11.97 31.01 26.69
N ILE A 54 -12.54 30.53 25.57
CA ILE A 54 -13.10 29.16 25.48
C ILE A 54 -12.14 28.26 24.71
N LYS A 55 -11.76 27.14 25.35
CA LYS A 55 -10.99 26.04 24.75
C LYS A 55 -11.87 24.79 24.64
N ILE A 56 -12.04 24.30 23.43
CA ILE A 56 -12.53 22.93 23.18
C ILE A 56 -11.31 22.11 22.79
N THR A 57 -11.00 21.07 23.55
CA THR A 57 -9.89 20.15 23.28
C THR A 57 -10.41 18.74 23.08
N GLU A 58 -10.24 18.21 21.87
CA GLU A 58 -10.66 16.87 21.49
C GLU A 58 -9.48 15.92 21.29
N LEU A 59 -9.63 14.68 21.75
CA LEU A 59 -8.59 13.65 21.72
C LEU A 59 -8.96 12.57 20.70
N SER A 60 -8.03 12.32 19.76
CA SER A 60 -8.12 11.25 18.77
C SER A 60 -6.78 10.52 18.69
N GLN A 61 -6.76 9.33 18.09
CA GLN A 61 -5.54 8.60 17.76
C GLN A 61 -5.47 8.35 16.25
N THR A 62 -4.26 8.36 15.69
CA THR A 62 -4.08 8.00 14.27
C THR A 62 -4.26 6.51 14.04
N ARG A 63 -4.95 6.15 12.95
CA ARG A 63 -5.12 4.76 12.52
C ARG A 63 -3.93 4.33 11.64
N ALA A 64 -4.02 3.13 11.05
CA ALA A 64 -3.00 2.61 10.13
C ALA A 64 -2.75 3.50 8.88
N ASP A 65 -3.70 4.36 8.52
CA ASP A 65 -3.56 5.37 7.46
C ASP A 65 -2.87 6.67 7.93
N GLY A 66 -2.41 6.74 9.18
CA GLY A 66 -1.80 7.94 9.76
C GLY A 66 -2.81 9.04 10.09
N VAL A 67 -4.13 8.76 9.96
CA VAL A 67 -5.18 9.75 10.13
C VAL A 67 -5.86 9.62 11.48
N ALA A 68 -5.83 10.70 12.25
CA ALA A 68 -6.74 10.94 13.37
C ALA A 68 -7.95 11.74 12.86
N SER A 69 -9.13 11.45 13.39
CA SER A 69 -10.38 12.15 13.03
C SER A 69 -11.15 12.48 14.30
N VAL A 70 -11.70 13.69 14.40
CA VAL A 70 -12.60 14.07 15.49
C VAL A 70 -14.01 13.57 15.18
N ALA A 71 -14.76 13.21 16.23
CA ALA A 71 -16.15 12.80 16.12
C ALA A 71 -17.09 14.00 15.92
N ASP A 72 -18.25 13.73 15.30
CA ASP A 72 -19.29 14.72 15.08
C ASP A 72 -19.95 15.11 16.42
N GLY A 73 -20.26 16.40 16.63
CA GLY A 73 -20.96 16.87 17.83
C GLY A 73 -20.05 17.19 19.02
N THR A 74 -18.75 17.42 18.78
CA THR A 74 -17.76 17.77 19.81
C THR A 74 -17.63 19.28 20.03
N GLY A 75 -18.29 20.10 19.21
CA GLY A 75 -18.18 21.56 19.22
C GLY A 75 -16.88 22.08 18.59
N ILE A 76 -16.02 21.20 18.05
CA ILE A 76 -14.89 21.65 17.24
C ILE A 76 -15.34 22.02 15.82
N GLU A 77 -16.43 21.41 15.35
CA GLU A 77 -17.13 21.75 14.11
C GLU A 77 -17.79 23.14 14.13
N SER A 78 -18.02 23.73 15.32
CA SER A 78 -18.50 25.11 15.46
C SER A 78 -17.39 26.16 15.52
N CYS A 79 -16.13 25.77 15.32
CA CYS A 79 -15.01 26.70 15.19
C CYS A 79 -15.16 27.50 13.89
N ALA A 80 -15.72 28.70 14.02
CA ALA A 80 -16.03 29.56 12.89
C ALA A 80 -14.77 29.92 12.08
N LEU A 81 -14.98 30.14 10.77
CA LEU A 81 -14.00 30.74 9.88
C LEU A 81 -13.33 31.94 10.58
N HIS A 82 -12.00 31.94 10.57
CA HIS A 82 -11.04 32.88 11.18
C HIS A 82 -10.61 32.63 12.64
N GLN A 83 -11.12 31.62 13.33
CA GLN A 83 -10.64 31.30 14.70
C GLN A 83 -9.29 30.54 14.71
N PRO A 84 -8.44 30.70 15.75
CA PRO A 84 -7.24 29.89 15.93
C PRO A 84 -7.56 28.44 16.29
N ILE A 85 -6.86 27.51 15.66
CA ILE A 85 -6.84 26.09 16.01
C ILE A 85 -5.40 25.63 16.22
N SER A 86 -5.18 24.76 17.20
CA SER A 86 -3.91 24.06 17.39
C SER A 86 -4.11 22.55 17.46
N ALA A 87 -3.11 21.80 17.01
CA ALA A 87 -3.02 20.36 17.17
C ALA A 87 -1.76 20.07 17.97
N ASN A 88 -1.91 19.46 19.15
CA ASN A 88 -0.79 18.86 19.87
C ASN A 88 -0.76 17.37 19.56
N VAL A 89 0.26 16.94 18.82
CA VAL A 89 0.50 15.55 18.44
C VAL A 89 1.55 14.98 19.37
N THR A 90 1.17 13.97 20.15
CA THR A 90 2.07 13.24 21.06
C THR A 90 2.24 11.81 20.57
N TYR A 91 3.47 11.44 20.27
CA TYR A 91 3.87 10.08 19.89
C TYR A 91 5.00 9.65 20.82
N PHE A 92 4.77 8.59 21.59
CA PHE A 92 5.66 8.16 22.67
C PHE A 92 5.83 9.29 23.72
N GLU A 93 7.06 9.74 23.97
CA GLU A 93 7.38 10.86 24.87
C GLU A 93 7.57 12.19 24.12
N GLU A 94 7.64 12.15 22.78
CA GLU A 94 7.77 13.34 21.95
C GLU A 94 6.39 13.99 21.74
N SER A 95 6.32 15.30 21.95
CA SER A 95 5.09 16.08 21.73
C SER A 95 5.37 17.32 20.88
N ILE A 96 4.50 17.56 19.91
CA ILE A 96 4.65 18.65 18.95
C ILE A 96 3.32 19.38 18.85
N THR A 97 3.31 20.61 19.35
CA THR A 97 2.17 21.51 19.17
C THR A 97 2.37 22.36 17.93
N VAL A 98 1.33 22.42 17.09
CA VAL A 98 1.27 23.34 15.97
C VAL A 98 -0.02 24.16 16.02
N SER A 99 0.04 25.43 15.62
CA SER A 99 -1.08 26.37 15.69
C SER A 99 -1.23 27.17 14.40
N GLY A 100 -2.48 27.41 13.98
CA GLY A 100 -2.84 28.21 12.81
C GLY A 100 -4.23 28.82 12.95
N THR A 101 -4.70 29.52 11.91
CA THR A 101 -6.05 30.12 11.87
C THR A 101 -6.89 29.43 10.81
N TRP A 102 -8.09 28.98 11.15
CA TRP A 102 -8.98 28.36 10.17
C TRP A 102 -9.41 29.40 9.11
N ARG A 103 -9.03 29.21 7.85
CA ARG A 103 -9.42 30.04 6.70
C ARG A 103 -9.78 29.14 5.53
N ASP A 104 -10.92 29.43 4.90
CA ASP A 104 -11.35 29.00 3.57
C ASP A 104 -10.73 27.69 3.05
N GLY A 105 -11.18 26.57 3.62
CA GLY A 105 -10.99 25.22 3.07
C GLY A 105 -9.71 24.48 3.45
N VAL A 106 -8.54 25.14 3.58
CA VAL A 106 -7.27 24.44 3.90
C VAL A 106 -6.33 25.29 4.75
N ASN A 107 -5.87 24.74 5.88
CA ASN A 107 -4.66 25.24 6.58
C ASN A 107 -3.77 24.04 6.96
N ALA A 108 -2.48 24.12 6.60
CA ALA A 108 -1.50 23.07 6.86
C ALA A 108 -0.64 23.43 8.09
N LEU A 109 -0.48 22.49 9.03
CA LEU A 109 0.15 22.74 10.33
C LEU A 109 1.23 21.71 10.71
N THR A 110 2.44 22.26 10.88
CA THR A 110 3.83 21.75 10.93
C THR A 110 4.36 20.81 12.04
N ALA A 111 4.36 19.46 11.93
CA ALA A 111 4.88 18.54 12.98
C ALA A 111 5.56 17.26 12.44
N ILE A 112 6.70 16.84 12.99
CA ILE A 112 7.45 15.65 12.55
C ILE A 112 8.14 15.06 13.78
N ILE A 113 7.96 13.76 14.06
CA ILE A 113 8.79 13.09 15.08
C ILE A 113 10.13 12.71 14.43
N PRO A 114 11.26 13.32 14.80
CA PRO A 114 12.54 13.00 14.19
C PRO A 114 13.15 11.72 14.80
N ASN A 115 13.92 10.99 14.00
CA ASN A 115 14.66 9.79 14.42
C ASN A 115 13.74 8.59 14.75
N LEU A 116 12.85 8.22 13.83
CA LEU A 116 12.16 6.93 13.89
C LEU A 116 13.01 5.83 13.25
N HIS A 117 12.95 4.63 13.78
CA HIS A 117 13.74 3.46 13.37
C HIS A 117 12.92 2.18 13.43
N ASP A 118 13.34 1.19 12.66
CA ASP A 118 12.69 -0.11 12.64
C ASP A 118 13.32 -1.06 13.68
N LEU A 119 12.46 -1.77 14.40
CA LEU A 119 12.84 -2.89 15.26
C LEU A 119 12.61 -4.19 14.49
N LYS A 120 13.69 -4.81 14.03
CA LYS A 120 13.65 -6.17 13.49
C LYS A 120 13.85 -7.18 14.61
N VAL A 121 12.86 -8.03 14.85
CA VAL A 121 12.98 -9.21 15.71
C VAL A 121 13.16 -10.46 14.85
N THR A 122 14.09 -11.35 15.24
CA THR A 122 14.35 -12.64 14.58
C THR A 122 14.34 -13.77 15.60
N ILE A 123 13.51 -14.79 15.38
CA ILE A 123 13.31 -15.94 16.30
C ILE A 123 13.75 -17.23 15.62
N GLN A 124 14.58 -17.99 16.33
CA GLN A 124 15.04 -19.32 15.89
C GLN A 124 14.81 -20.39 16.96
N ASP A 125 14.70 -21.65 16.55
CA ASP A 125 14.68 -22.79 17.48
C ASP A 125 16.09 -23.07 18.03
N GLN A 126 16.19 -24.06 18.93
CA GLN A 126 17.46 -24.54 19.48
C GLN A 126 18.45 -25.12 18.45
N HIS A 127 18.04 -25.29 17.19
CA HIS A 127 18.86 -25.76 16.07
C HIS A 127 19.21 -24.63 15.07
N GLY A 128 18.76 -23.39 15.30
CA GLY A 128 18.98 -22.24 14.42
C GLY A 128 17.99 -22.15 13.25
N LYS A 129 16.91 -22.94 13.24
CA LYS A 129 15.84 -22.87 12.24
C LYS A 129 14.87 -21.73 12.60
N PRO A 130 14.38 -20.92 11.64
CA PRO A 130 13.37 -19.90 11.93
C PRO A 130 12.08 -20.48 12.51
N VAL A 131 11.40 -19.70 13.37
CA VAL A 131 10.13 -20.06 14.00
C VAL A 131 9.02 -19.10 13.57
N ASP A 132 8.11 -19.61 12.73
CA ASP A 132 6.89 -18.94 12.28
C ASP A 132 5.84 -18.80 13.39
N GLY A 133 5.07 -17.72 13.34
CA GLY A 133 3.85 -17.52 14.13
C GLY A 133 4.05 -17.09 15.58
N VAL A 134 5.28 -16.85 16.05
CA VAL A 134 5.56 -16.42 17.42
C VAL A 134 4.95 -15.05 17.66
N GLU A 135 4.02 -14.93 18.60
CA GLU A 135 3.43 -13.65 18.96
C GLU A 135 4.47 -12.81 19.72
N ILE A 136 4.68 -11.59 19.27
CA ILE A 136 5.56 -10.63 19.92
C ILE A 136 4.74 -9.41 20.29
N ARG A 137 4.82 -9.02 21.55
CA ARG A 137 4.14 -7.85 22.12
C ARG A 137 5.16 -6.89 22.71
N ALA A 138 5.38 -5.76 22.06
CA ALA A 138 6.27 -4.70 22.54
C ALA A 138 5.47 -3.66 23.35
N THR A 139 5.97 -3.32 24.53
CA THR A 139 5.36 -2.34 25.45
C THR A 139 6.40 -1.34 25.95
N PRO A 140 6.03 -0.12 26.38
CA PRO A 140 6.96 0.80 27.04
C PRO A 140 7.57 0.22 28.32
N ALA A 141 8.91 0.19 28.39
CA ALA A 141 9.64 -0.37 29.53
C ALA A 141 9.44 0.40 30.86
N GLN A 142 9.15 1.70 30.81
CA GLN A 142 8.91 2.54 32.00
C GLN A 142 7.43 2.73 32.35
N GLY A 143 6.50 2.11 31.61
CA GLY A 143 5.06 2.29 31.78
C GLY A 143 4.55 3.60 31.18
N GLY A 144 3.98 3.53 29.98
CA GLY A 144 3.35 4.65 29.28
C GLY A 144 1.94 4.29 28.78
N GLN A 145 1.13 5.30 28.46
CA GLN A 145 -0.28 5.11 28.05
C GLN A 145 -0.48 4.90 26.53
N TRP A 146 0.50 4.33 25.85
CA TRP A 146 0.43 4.07 24.40
C TRP A 146 0.23 2.58 24.12
N GLN A 147 -0.41 2.28 22.98
CA GLN A 147 -0.82 0.92 22.64
C GLN A 147 0.42 0.04 22.39
N PRO A 148 0.38 -1.23 22.80
CA PRO A 148 1.46 -2.17 22.48
C PRO A 148 1.53 -2.41 20.98
N PHE A 149 2.72 -2.53 20.43
CA PHE A 149 2.87 -3.19 19.13
C PHE A 149 2.65 -4.69 19.34
N VAL A 150 1.84 -5.31 18.48
CA VAL A 150 1.58 -6.76 18.50
C VAL A 150 1.68 -7.26 17.06
N GLY A 151 2.37 -8.38 16.86
CA GLY A 151 2.48 -9.06 15.58
C GLY A 151 3.02 -10.47 15.76
N ASN A 152 3.05 -11.25 14.68
CA ASN A 152 3.59 -12.60 14.67
C ASN A 152 4.81 -12.66 13.74
N THR A 153 5.79 -13.49 14.05
CA THR A 153 6.88 -13.80 13.10
C THR A 153 6.35 -14.49 11.84
N ASP A 154 7.01 -14.22 10.71
CA ASP A 154 6.78 -14.85 9.41
C ASP A 154 7.52 -16.20 9.25
N GLU A 155 7.45 -16.78 8.05
CA GLU A 155 8.12 -18.04 7.69
C GLU A 155 9.66 -18.00 7.81
N ASP A 156 10.26 -16.82 7.69
CA ASP A 156 11.69 -16.56 7.90
C ASP A 156 12.01 -16.32 9.40
N GLY A 157 11.01 -16.44 10.29
CA GLY A 157 11.13 -16.23 11.73
C GLY A 157 11.30 -14.75 12.10
N VAL A 158 10.89 -13.84 11.21
CA VAL A 158 11.13 -12.40 11.34
C VAL A 158 9.82 -11.66 11.63
N LEU A 159 9.91 -10.63 12.46
CA LEU A 159 8.89 -9.60 12.57
C LEU A 159 9.57 -8.23 12.57
N VAL A 160 9.00 -7.24 11.89
CA VAL A 160 9.49 -5.86 11.92
C VAL A 160 8.40 -4.96 12.49
N PHE A 161 8.72 -4.27 13.58
CA PHE A 161 7.92 -3.15 14.08
C PHE A 161 8.58 -1.85 13.62
N GLY A 162 7.92 -1.15 12.70
CA GLY A 162 8.46 0.09 12.15
C GLY A 162 8.19 1.33 13.03
N GLN A 163 8.81 2.44 12.63
CA GLN A 163 8.48 3.80 13.10
C GLN A 163 8.64 4.05 14.62
N ILE A 164 9.63 3.46 15.27
CA ILE A 164 9.85 3.60 16.71
C ILE A 164 10.93 4.67 16.99
N PRO A 165 10.68 5.72 17.81
CA PRO A 165 11.68 6.75 18.13
C PRO A 165 12.95 6.20 18.79
N ALA A 166 14.10 6.70 18.35
CA ALA A 166 15.39 6.51 19.00
C ALA A 166 15.33 6.88 20.50
N GLY A 167 16.00 6.10 21.34
CA GLY A 167 15.99 6.23 22.79
C GLY A 167 14.81 5.54 23.50
N THR A 168 13.79 5.05 22.76
CA THR A 168 12.67 4.35 23.40
C THR A 168 13.12 3.04 24.05
N GLY A 169 12.87 2.89 25.35
CA GLY A 169 12.95 1.59 26.04
C GLY A 169 11.67 0.76 25.83
N LEU A 170 11.80 -0.43 25.25
CA LEU A 170 10.72 -1.39 25.04
C LEU A 170 10.93 -2.64 25.89
N LEU A 171 9.88 -3.09 26.56
CA LEU A 171 9.74 -4.43 27.11
C LEU A 171 9.01 -5.30 26.08
N LEU A 172 9.73 -6.23 25.48
CA LEU A 172 9.21 -7.26 24.58
C LEU A 172 8.73 -8.46 25.40
N TYR A 173 7.55 -8.96 25.06
CA TYR A 173 7.08 -10.30 25.41
C TYR A 173 7.02 -11.13 24.13
N LEU A 174 7.53 -12.36 24.20
CA LEU A 174 7.58 -13.30 23.09
C LEU A 174 6.87 -14.57 23.53
N THR A 175 5.77 -14.92 22.86
CA THR A 175 4.86 -15.99 23.27
C THR A 175 4.73 -17.02 22.16
N ASN A 176 5.15 -18.25 22.46
CA ASN A 176 4.91 -19.42 21.61
C ASN A 176 4.02 -20.41 22.39
N GLY A 177 2.71 -20.19 22.32
CA GLY A 177 1.73 -20.85 23.18
C GLY A 177 1.88 -20.46 24.65
N ASP A 178 2.51 -21.33 25.47
CA ASP A 178 2.67 -21.12 26.93
C ASP A 178 4.12 -20.76 27.28
N GLU A 179 5.07 -20.96 26.37
CA GLU A 179 6.41 -20.41 26.55
C GLU A 179 6.30 -18.90 26.34
N THR A 180 6.46 -18.13 27.41
CA THR A 180 6.62 -16.67 27.33
C THR A 180 8.01 -16.29 27.81
N LYS A 181 8.77 -15.62 26.93
CA LYS A 181 10.04 -14.96 27.24
C LYS A 181 9.84 -13.45 27.25
N SER A 182 10.65 -12.72 28.00
CA SER A 182 10.65 -11.27 27.96
C SER A 182 12.07 -10.70 27.95
N SER A 183 12.22 -9.57 27.27
CA SER A 183 13.49 -8.86 27.13
C SER A 183 13.25 -7.35 27.12
N VAL A 184 14.17 -6.58 27.70
CA VAL A 184 14.17 -5.12 27.55
C VAL A 184 15.20 -4.75 26.50
N ILE A 185 14.80 -3.92 25.55
CA ILE A 185 15.65 -3.33 24.53
C ILE A 185 15.50 -1.80 24.56
N THR A 186 16.47 -1.10 24.02
CA THR A 186 16.37 0.34 23.75
C THR A 186 16.58 0.54 22.26
N MET A 187 15.73 1.35 21.62
CA MET A 187 15.96 1.77 20.24
C MET A 187 17.19 2.67 20.17
N GLU A 188 18.16 2.31 19.33
CA GLU A 188 19.31 3.17 19.07
C GLU A 188 18.96 4.25 18.02
N ASN A 189 19.92 5.11 17.64
CA ASN A 189 19.76 6.08 16.54
C ASN A 189 19.89 5.42 15.14
N THR A 190 19.55 4.14 15.05
CA THR A 190 19.59 3.27 13.87
C THR A 190 18.59 2.12 14.08
N ASP A 191 18.22 1.46 12.99
CA ASP A 191 17.42 0.23 13.05
C ASP A 191 18.04 -0.78 14.02
N THR A 192 17.20 -1.36 14.87
CA THR A 192 17.61 -2.19 16.00
C THR A 192 17.23 -3.64 15.70
N ALA A 193 18.21 -4.54 15.75
CA ALA A 193 17.98 -5.97 15.56
C ALA A 193 18.00 -6.71 16.90
N PHE A 194 16.90 -7.38 17.24
CA PHE A 194 16.78 -8.26 18.40
C PHE A 194 16.69 -9.72 17.95
N ALA A 195 17.55 -10.59 18.48
CA ALA A 195 17.52 -12.02 18.21
C ALA A 195 17.18 -12.78 19.50
N ALA A 196 16.24 -13.71 19.42
CA ALA A 196 15.89 -14.61 20.52
C ALA A 196 15.66 -16.03 20.02
N SER A 197 15.56 -16.97 20.94
CA SER A 197 15.25 -18.37 20.62
C SER A 197 14.09 -18.88 21.45
N MET A 198 13.22 -19.69 20.86
CA MET A 198 12.04 -20.31 21.47
C MET A 198 11.92 -21.76 21.00
N HIS A 199 11.35 -22.65 21.82
CA HIS A 199 11.23 -24.04 21.41
C HIS A 199 10.12 -24.19 20.37
N ALA A 200 10.42 -24.92 19.30
CA ALA A 200 9.45 -25.36 18.32
C ALA A 200 9.91 -26.72 17.76
N TYR A 201 8.99 -27.67 17.73
CA TYR A 201 9.23 -29.02 17.22
C TYR A 201 8.19 -29.42 16.18
N VAL A 202 8.57 -30.36 15.34
CA VAL A 202 7.76 -30.98 14.31
C VAL A 202 7.43 -32.41 14.73
N LEU A 203 6.16 -32.79 14.67
CA LEU A 203 5.74 -34.18 14.72
C LEU A 203 5.17 -34.60 13.36
N MET A 204 5.85 -35.53 12.70
CA MET A 204 5.29 -36.25 11.56
C MET A 204 4.78 -37.62 12.03
N MET A 205 3.58 -38.01 11.60
CA MET A 205 3.00 -39.31 11.90
C MET A 205 2.59 -39.99 10.58
N THR A 206 3.07 -41.21 10.36
CA THR A 206 2.66 -42.02 9.20
C THR A 206 1.71 -43.12 9.65
N MET A 207 0.52 -43.14 9.07
CA MET A 207 -0.54 -44.11 9.35
C MET A 207 -0.51 -45.23 8.31
N THR A 208 -0.41 -46.48 8.78
CA THR A 208 -0.37 -47.66 7.91
C THR A 208 -1.35 -48.73 8.37
N ASP A 209 -1.81 -49.58 7.46
CA ASP A 209 -2.58 -50.77 7.82
C ASP A 209 -1.70 -51.89 8.39
N GLY A 210 -2.33 -52.99 8.83
CA GLY A 210 -1.61 -54.16 9.35
C GLY A 210 -0.70 -54.89 8.35
N GLY A 211 -0.73 -54.54 7.07
CA GLY A 211 0.19 -54.99 6.03
C GLY A 211 1.29 -53.97 5.69
N GLY A 212 1.27 -52.77 6.29
CA GLY A 212 2.21 -51.68 6.03
C GLY A 212 1.83 -50.79 4.85
N LEU A 213 0.59 -50.88 4.32
CA LEU A 213 0.11 -49.97 3.28
C LEU A 213 -0.25 -48.61 3.89
N PRO A 214 0.13 -47.49 3.27
CA PRO A 214 -0.23 -46.15 3.74
C PRO A 214 -1.74 -45.90 3.69
N LEU A 215 -2.25 -45.10 4.63
CA LEU A 215 -3.67 -44.78 4.74
C LEU A 215 -3.91 -43.28 4.52
N ASP A 216 -4.43 -42.94 3.35
CA ASP A 216 -4.82 -41.58 2.95
C ASP A 216 -6.12 -41.10 3.64
N GLY A 217 -6.24 -39.79 3.83
CA GLY A 217 -7.46 -39.10 4.28
C GLY A 217 -7.87 -39.33 5.73
N ILE A 218 -7.05 -39.99 6.55
CA ILE A 218 -7.33 -40.26 7.96
C ILE A 218 -7.21 -38.97 8.77
N SER A 219 -8.32 -38.51 9.36
CA SER A 219 -8.29 -37.41 10.34
C SER A 219 -7.59 -37.85 11.62
N VAL A 220 -6.47 -37.21 11.91
CA VAL A 220 -5.66 -37.37 13.13
C VAL A 220 -5.82 -36.09 13.95
N LYS A 221 -6.35 -36.23 15.16
CA LYS A 221 -6.39 -35.17 16.16
C LYS A 221 -5.19 -35.33 17.10
N LEU A 222 -4.49 -34.25 17.37
CA LEU A 222 -3.40 -34.17 18.34
C LEU A 222 -3.79 -33.20 19.46
N SER A 223 -3.52 -33.51 20.72
CA SER A 223 -3.87 -32.64 21.85
C SER A 223 -2.90 -32.73 23.03
N SER A 224 -2.68 -31.60 23.71
CA SER A 224 -1.88 -31.49 24.94
C SER A 224 -2.37 -30.29 25.76
N GLY A 225 -3.02 -30.52 26.90
CA GLY A 225 -3.63 -29.45 27.69
C GLY A 225 -4.73 -28.73 26.90
N GLU A 226 -4.61 -27.41 26.73
CA GLU A 226 -5.52 -26.61 25.90
C GLU A 226 -5.19 -26.68 24.39
N HIS A 227 -4.00 -27.14 24.01
CA HIS A 227 -3.65 -27.29 22.60
C HIS A 227 -4.40 -28.47 21.98
N SER A 228 -5.04 -28.24 20.83
CA SER A 228 -5.76 -29.24 20.05
C SER A 228 -5.67 -28.90 18.56
N ASP A 229 -4.96 -29.73 17.79
CA ASP A 229 -4.87 -29.64 16.34
C ASP A 229 -5.54 -30.84 15.67
N THR A 230 -5.95 -30.73 14.41
CA THR A 230 -6.53 -31.84 13.63
C THR A 230 -6.19 -31.68 12.16
N SER A 231 -5.43 -32.64 11.64
CA SER A 231 -5.01 -32.68 10.24
C SER A 231 -5.33 -34.06 9.63
N LYS A 232 -5.16 -34.19 8.32
CA LYS A 232 -5.41 -35.44 7.59
C LYS A 232 -4.11 -36.01 7.04
N THR A 233 -4.04 -37.33 6.97
CA THR A 233 -2.97 -38.00 6.24
C THR A 233 -3.09 -37.76 4.73
N ASP A 234 -1.94 -37.69 4.06
CA ASP A 234 -1.80 -37.60 2.61
C ASP A 234 -1.76 -39.00 1.93
N GLU A 235 -1.52 -39.04 0.62
CA GLU A 235 -1.39 -40.27 -0.17
C GLU A 235 -0.25 -41.21 0.30
N THR A 236 0.74 -40.68 1.04
CA THR A 236 1.81 -41.46 1.68
C THR A 236 1.43 -41.96 3.07
N GLY A 237 0.21 -41.68 3.52
CA GLY A 237 -0.28 -41.95 4.86
C GLY A 237 0.26 -40.98 5.91
N THR A 238 0.92 -39.88 5.52
CA THR A 238 1.64 -39.00 6.44
C THR A 238 0.82 -37.78 6.80
N VAL A 239 0.80 -37.43 8.08
CA VAL A 239 0.29 -36.16 8.61
C VAL A 239 1.42 -35.42 9.34
N ARG A 240 1.42 -34.10 9.28
CA ARG A 240 2.43 -33.23 9.88
C ARG A 240 1.76 -32.25 10.85
N PHE A 241 2.34 -32.12 12.03
CA PHE A 241 2.00 -31.13 13.04
C PHE A 241 3.25 -30.29 13.33
N ASP A 242 3.11 -28.98 13.25
CA ASP A 242 4.18 -28.00 13.38
C ASP A 242 4.04 -27.13 14.63
N ARG A 243 5.12 -26.45 15.03
CA ARG A 243 5.16 -25.50 16.16
C ARG A 243 4.74 -26.14 17.50
N LEU A 244 5.05 -27.42 17.66
CA LEU A 244 4.78 -28.14 18.90
C LEU A 244 5.82 -27.81 19.97
N LYS A 245 5.38 -27.73 21.22
CA LYS A 245 6.22 -27.55 22.41
C LYS A 245 6.84 -28.89 22.81
N PRO A 246 7.92 -28.91 23.62
CA PRO A 246 8.29 -30.13 24.31
C PRO A 246 7.17 -30.52 25.29
N GLY A 247 6.76 -31.80 25.28
CA GLY A 247 5.65 -32.28 26.11
C GLY A 247 5.11 -33.64 25.67
N THR A 248 4.08 -34.12 26.37
CA THR A 248 3.35 -35.34 26.00
C THR A 248 2.07 -34.96 25.28
N TYR A 249 1.93 -35.42 24.04
CA TYR A 249 0.73 -35.24 23.22
C TYR A 249 -0.08 -36.53 23.16
N GLU A 250 -1.38 -36.44 23.40
CA GLU A 250 -2.33 -37.49 23.05
C GLU A 250 -2.73 -37.32 21.58
N TYR A 251 -2.66 -38.40 20.79
CA TYR A 251 -3.27 -38.44 19.47
C TYR A 251 -4.52 -39.33 19.47
N SER A 252 -5.48 -39.01 18.61
CA SER A 252 -6.67 -39.83 18.36
C SER A 252 -7.11 -39.78 16.90
N MET A 253 -7.62 -40.89 16.39
CA MET A 253 -8.11 -41.02 15.01
C MET A 253 -9.17 -42.11 14.90
N ALA A 254 -9.89 -42.16 13.79
CA ALA A 254 -10.87 -43.19 13.49
C ALA A 254 -10.63 -43.83 12.11
N TYR A 255 -10.63 -45.16 12.07
CA TYR A 255 -10.52 -45.94 10.82
C TYR A 255 -11.45 -47.16 10.86
N GLN A 256 -12.22 -47.37 9.79
CA GLN A 256 -13.19 -48.48 9.67
C GLN A 256 -14.09 -48.66 10.91
N SER A 257 -14.66 -47.55 11.41
CA SER A 257 -15.51 -47.50 12.61
C SER A 257 -14.83 -47.96 13.92
N ARG A 258 -13.50 -48.01 13.97
CA ARG A 258 -12.70 -48.20 15.18
C ARG A 258 -11.95 -46.93 15.54
N GLY A 259 -11.96 -46.58 16.81
CA GLY A 259 -11.10 -45.52 17.36
C GLY A 259 -9.71 -46.05 17.69
N TYR A 260 -8.70 -45.22 17.47
CA TYR A 260 -7.32 -45.46 17.86
C TYR A 260 -6.80 -44.22 18.57
N SER A 261 -6.02 -44.40 19.64
CA SER A 261 -5.37 -43.32 20.37
C SER A 261 -4.07 -43.80 21.01
N GLY A 262 -3.21 -42.85 21.36
CA GLY A 262 -1.95 -43.11 22.06
C GLY A 262 -1.27 -41.82 22.49
N GLU A 263 -0.16 -41.94 23.20
CA GLU A 263 0.66 -40.82 23.67
C GLU A 263 1.99 -40.76 22.93
N ILE A 264 2.46 -39.55 22.66
CA ILE A 264 3.77 -39.25 22.08
C ILE A 264 4.44 -38.21 22.97
N VAL A 265 5.52 -38.60 23.64
CA VAL A 265 6.47 -37.64 24.21
C VAL A 265 7.28 -37.04 23.05
N LEU A 266 7.31 -35.72 23.02
CA LEU A 266 8.04 -34.88 22.07
C LEU A 266 9.08 -34.06 22.85
N ASP A 267 10.36 -34.32 22.61
CA ASP A 267 11.52 -33.63 23.16
C ASP A 267 12.49 -33.13 22.06
N GLN A 268 12.18 -33.48 20.82
CA GLN A 268 12.88 -33.16 19.58
C GLN A 268 11.91 -33.35 18.40
N ASP A 269 12.31 -32.92 17.20
CA ASP A 269 11.59 -33.27 15.96
C ASP A 269 11.45 -34.79 15.82
N LYS A 270 10.24 -35.27 15.59
CA LYS A 270 9.92 -36.70 15.67
C LYS A 270 9.11 -37.17 14.48
N ALA A 271 9.46 -38.35 13.99
CA ALA A 271 8.67 -39.11 13.03
C ALA A 271 8.20 -40.42 13.69
N GLU A 272 6.89 -40.64 13.75
CA GLU A 272 6.27 -41.80 14.38
C GLU A 272 5.47 -42.59 13.33
N THR A 273 5.40 -43.92 13.43
CA THR A 273 4.56 -44.75 12.54
C THR A 273 3.53 -45.51 13.36
N VAL A 274 2.25 -45.28 13.07
CA VAL A 274 1.14 -45.94 13.76
C VAL A 274 0.50 -46.97 12.83
N VAL A 275 0.55 -48.24 13.26
CA VAL A 275 -0.07 -49.36 12.54
C VAL A 275 -1.50 -49.57 13.06
N VAL A 276 -2.50 -49.30 12.23
CA VAL A 276 -3.91 -49.53 12.54
C VAL A 276 -4.44 -50.83 11.93
N GLY A 277 -5.31 -51.51 12.68
CA GLY A 277 -5.97 -52.74 12.23
C GLY A 277 -5.34 -54.05 12.73
N ALA A 278 -4.14 -54.03 13.33
CA ALA A 278 -3.53 -55.21 13.93
C ALA A 278 -4.39 -55.78 15.08
N SER A 279 -4.77 -57.06 14.97
CA SER A 279 -5.51 -57.76 16.01
C SER A 279 -4.57 -58.19 17.16
N LYS A 280 -4.74 -57.52 18.31
CA LYS A 280 -3.93 -57.54 19.55
C LYS A 280 -2.66 -56.68 19.52
N ALA A 281 -2.67 -55.69 20.43
CA ALA A 281 -1.56 -54.93 21.03
C ALA A 281 -0.49 -54.35 20.07
N PRO A 282 -0.31 -53.01 20.03
CA PRO A 282 0.72 -52.41 19.19
C PRO A 282 2.11 -52.91 19.63
N ARG A 283 2.82 -53.54 18.68
CA ARG A 283 4.19 -53.99 18.89
C ARG A 283 5.12 -53.01 18.17
N MET A 284 5.71 -52.12 18.95
CA MET A 284 6.67 -51.10 18.51
C MET A 284 7.82 -51.72 17.72
N VAL A 285 8.03 -51.26 16.48
CA VAL A 285 9.17 -51.60 15.63
C VAL A 285 9.87 -50.31 15.23
N VAL A 286 10.98 -49.99 15.90
CA VAL A 286 11.83 -48.85 15.55
C VAL A 286 12.72 -49.27 14.37
N ALA A 287 12.47 -48.71 13.19
CA ALA A 287 13.31 -48.90 12.01
C ALA A 287 14.16 -47.65 11.77
N ASN A 288 15.47 -47.75 12.02
CA ASN A 288 16.43 -46.69 11.66
C ASN A 288 16.57 -46.61 10.13
N ALA A 289 15.99 -45.57 9.52
CA ALA A 289 16.13 -45.30 8.09
C ALA A 289 17.08 -44.12 7.84
N THR A 290 18.29 -44.40 7.34
CA THR A 290 19.26 -43.38 6.92
C THR A 290 19.40 -43.32 5.39
N ASN A 291 19.77 -42.13 4.89
CA ASN A 291 20.28 -41.84 3.53
C ASN A 291 19.33 -41.86 2.31
N ALA A 292 18.04 -42.22 2.43
CA ALA A 292 17.11 -42.09 1.28
C ALA A 292 16.56 -40.65 1.10
N SER A 293 16.25 -39.96 2.19
CA SER A 293 15.52 -38.67 2.21
C SER A 293 16.28 -37.49 1.60
N ALA A 294 17.60 -37.44 1.74
CA ALA A 294 18.43 -36.30 1.34
C ALA A 294 18.45 -36.02 -0.18
N LYS A 295 18.07 -36.99 -1.01
CA LYS A 295 18.04 -36.83 -2.48
C LYS A 295 16.69 -36.28 -2.98
N TRP A 296 15.60 -36.58 -2.27
CA TRP A 296 14.26 -36.12 -2.59
C TRP A 296 14.02 -34.69 -2.07
N PHE A 297 14.55 -34.37 -0.88
CA PHE A 297 14.55 -33.01 -0.34
C PHE A 297 15.14 -31.96 -1.30
N ARG A 298 16.25 -32.28 -1.98
CA ARG A 298 16.88 -31.36 -2.97
C ARG A 298 16.06 -31.14 -4.24
N TYR A 299 15.14 -32.04 -4.56
CA TYR A 299 14.24 -31.89 -5.71
C TYR A 299 13.06 -30.97 -5.36
N ILE A 300 12.45 -31.19 -4.20
CA ILE A 300 11.30 -30.38 -3.73
C ILE A 300 11.71 -28.94 -3.42
N MET A 301 12.86 -28.71 -2.75
CA MET A 301 13.33 -27.34 -2.48
C MET A 301 13.59 -26.56 -3.78
N GLY A 302 14.10 -27.21 -4.84
CA GLY A 302 14.34 -26.55 -6.13
C GLY A 302 13.07 -26.13 -6.88
N GLU A 303 11.98 -26.90 -6.75
CA GLU A 303 10.65 -26.50 -7.26
C GLU A 303 10.06 -25.36 -6.41
N LEU A 304 10.18 -25.43 -5.08
CA LEU A 304 9.64 -24.43 -4.16
C LEU A 304 10.33 -23.06 -4.31
N ASP A 305 11.65 -23.04 -4.40
CA ASP A 305 12.44 -21.83 -4.69
C ASP A 305 11.97 -21.17 -6.00
N SER A 306 11.62 -21.97 -7.02
CA SER A 306 11.12 -21.46 -8.30
C SER A 306 9.74 -20.79 -8.19
N LEU A 307 8.85 -21.32 -7.32
CA LEU A 307 7.51 -20.76 -7.09
C LEU A 307 7.55 -19.51 -6.21
N ILE A 308 8.43 -19.48 -5.20
CA ILE A 308 8.65 -18.30 -4.35
C ILE A 308 9.27 -17.16 -5.16
N LEU A 309 10.20 -17.47 -6.07
CA LEU A 309 10.70 -16.51 -7.07
C LEU A 309 9.57 -16.00 -7.97
N GLN A 310 8.68 -16.87 -8.47
CA GLN A 310 7.55 -16.43 -9.31
C GLN A 310 6.57 -15.49 -8.58
N GLN A 311 6.30 -15.68 -7.28
CA GLN A 311 5.45 -14.75 -6.52
C GLN A 311 6.17 -13.43 -6.17
N LYS A 312 7.44 -13.47 -5.75
CA LYS A 312 8.25 -12.25 -5.51
C LYS A 312 8.58 -11.48 -6.81
N GLN A 313 8.29 -12.03 -7.99
CA GLN A 313 8.52 -11.42 -9.31
C GLN A 313 7.28 -10.85 -10.03
N LYS A 314 6.13 -10.66 -9.36
CA LYS A 314 5.11 -9.75 -9.93
C LYS A 314 5.61 -8.31 -9.85
N ALA A 315 6.34 -7.90 -10.89
CA ALA A 315 6.82 -6.54 -11.09
C ALA A 315 5.69 -5.53 -10.82
N PRO A 316 5.97 -4.39 -10.16
CA PRO A 316 4.98 -3.33 -10.02
C PRO A 316 4.49 -2.92 -11.41
N ARG A 317 3.19 -2.74 -11.60
CA ARG A 317 2.60 -2.27 -12.86
C ARG A 317 1.99 -0.90 -12.70
N ILE A 318 2.13 -0.07 -13.72
CA ILE A 318 1.49 1.25 -13.79
C ILE A 318 0.01 1.04 -14.06
N ARG A 319 -0.82 1.37 -13.09
CA ARG A 319 -2.28 1.24 -13.18
C ARG A 319 -2.91 2.54 -13.63
N LEU A 320 -3.50 2.51 -14.82
CA LEU A 320 -4.18 3.65 -15.45
C LEU A 320 -5.67 3.38 -15.54
N VAL A 321 -6.48 4.24 -14.93
CA VAL A 321 -7.95 4.13 -14.94
C VAL A 321 -8.51 5.22 -15.86
N PHE A 322 -9.06 4.84 -17.01
CA PHE A 322 -9.73 5.78 -17.90
C PHE A 322 -11.22 5.89 -17.56
N VAL A 323 -11.72 7.12 -17.57
CA VAL A 323 -13.09 7.46 -17.18
C VAL A 323 -13.78 8.21 -18.32
N PRO A 324 -14.96 7.75 -18.79
CA PRO A 324 -15.72 8.45 -19.82
C PRO A 324 -16.42 9.69 -19.24
N ILE A 325 -16.32 10.81 -19.95
CA ILE A 325 -17.13 12.02 -19.72
C ILE A 325 -17.85 12.35 -21.04
N GLY A 326 -19.18 12.48 -21.02
CA GLY A 326 -20.01 12.79 -22.18
C GLY A 326 -20.23 11.62 -23.15
N TYR A 327 -19.75 10.41 -22.84
CA TYR A 327 -20.04 9.19 -23.59
C TYR A 327 -21.28 8.48 -23.05
N ASN A 328 -22.08 7.87 -23.92
CA ASN A 328 -23.15 6.94 -23.53
C ASN A 328 -22.77 5.46 -23.74
N GLU A 329 -23.61 4.54 -23.25
CA GLU A 329 -23.38 3.09 -23.30
C GLU A 329 -23.07 2.54 -24.71
N ASN A 330 -23.68 3.11 -25.75
CA ASN A 330 -23.48 2.68 -27.14
C ASN A 330 -22.13 3.13 -27.71
N GLU A 331 -21.42 4.01 -27.01
CA GLU A 331 -20.16 4.63 -27.41
C GLU A 331 -18.97 4.07 -26.61
N SER A 332 -19.21 3.04 -25.79
CA SER A 332 -18.20 2.30 -25.03
C SER A 332 -17.01 1.84 -25.89
N ALA A 333 -17.26 1.47 -27.16
CA ALA A 333 -16.21 1.09 -28.11
C ALA A 333 -15.36 2.28 -28.60
N GLU A 334 -15.97 3.45 -28.83
CA GLU A 334 -15.28 4.67 -29.25
C GLU A 334 -14.36 5.18 -28.14
N PHE A 335 -14.88 5.25 -26.91
CA PHE A 335 -14.13 5.59 -25.71
C PHE A 335 -12.93 4.65 -25.49
N LYS A 336 -13.15 3.32 -25.53
CA LYS A 336 -12.09 2.32 -25.34
C LYS A 336 -11.01 2.39 -26.42
N ALA A 337 -11.38 2.66 -27.68
CA ALA A 337 -10.42 2.82 -28.77
C ALA A 337 -9.50 4.04 -28.56
N LEU A 338 -10.04 5.17 -28.13
CA LEU A 338 -9.23 6.36 -27.82
C LEU A 338 -8.36 6.16 -26.57
N ALA A 339 -8.92 5.56 -25.51
CA ALA A 339 -8.17 5.22 -24.30
C ALA A 339 -6.96 4.33 -24.61
N GLN A 340 -7.17 3.27 -25.40
CA GLN A 340 -6.08 2.39 -25.83
C GLN A 340 -5.05 3.13 -26.69
N ALA A 341 -5.47 3.92 -27.69
CA ALA A 341 -4.55 4.70 -28.51
C ALA A 341 -3.69 5.68 -27.69
N SER A 342 -4.23 6.19 -26.58
CA SER A 342 -3.50 7.07 -25.65
C SER A 342 -2.46 6.29 -24.82
N VAL A 343 -2.78 5.07 -24.42
CA VAL A 343 -1.84 4.15 -23.74
C VAL A 343 -0.72 3.73 -24.69
N ASP A 344 -1.07 3.32 -25.91
CA ASP A 344 -0.11 2.91 -26.94
C ASP A 344 0.86 4.07 -27.26
N ARG A 345 0.33 5.29 -27.38
CA ARG A 345 1.13 6.49 -27.58
C ARG A 345 2.05 6.80 -26.41
N PHE A 346 1.55 6.70 -25.18
CA PHE A 346 2.38 6.88 -23.98
C PHE A 346 3.52 5.85 -23.91
N LEU A 347 3.25 4.58 -24.27
CA LEU A 347 4.28 3.55 -24.37
C LEU A 347 5.35 3.88 -25.42
N GLU A 348 4.97 4.46 -26.57
CA GLU A 348 5.87 4.83 -27.67
C GLU A 348 6.82 5.98 -27.33
N VAL A 349 6.36 6.99 -26.59
CA VAL A 349 7.14 8.21 -26.29
C VAL A 349 7.83 8.21 -24.92
N SER A 350 7.36 7.38 -23.99
CA SER A 350 7.93 7.27 -22.65
C SER A 350 9.14 6.31 -22.60
N PRO A 351 9.95 6.37 -21.52
CA PRO A 351 11.02 5.39 -21.26
C PRO A 351 10.60 3.93 -21.22
N LEU A 352 9.31 3.61 -21.15
CA LEU A 352 8.82 2.23 -21.22
C LEU A 352 9.10 1.60 -22.59
N ARG A 353 9.35 2.39 -23.66
CA ARG A 353 9.82 1.87 -24.95
C ARG A 353 11.18 1.16 -24.90
N GLU A 354 11.94 1.34 -23.82
CA GLU A 354 13.20 0.61 -23.58
C GLU A 354 12.97 -0.83 -23.09
N CYS A 355 11.73 -1.18 -22.72
CA CYS A 355 11.36 -2.50 -22.25
C CYS A 355 11.15 -3.48 -23.42
N ASN A 356 11.47 -4.76 -23.22
CA ASN A 356 11.26 -5.79 -24.27
C ASN A 356 9.77 -5.98 -24.64
N GLU A 357 8.87 -5.82 -23.67
CA GLU A 357 7.42 -5.90 -23.87
C GLU A 357 6.71 -4.78 -23.07
N PRO A 358 6.72 -3.52 -23.55
CA PRO A 358 6.27 -2.35 -22.77
C PRO A 358 4.83 -2.45 -22.26
N SER A 359 3.96 -3.17 -22.98
CA SER A 359 2.56 -3.41 -22.62
C SER A 359 2.37 -4.34 -21.41
N LYS A 360 3.41 -5.04 -20.94
CA LYS A 360 3.34 -5.84 -19.69
C LYS A 360 3.48 -5.00 -18.43
N GLU A 361 3.99 -3.78 -18.55
CA GLU A 361 4.28 -2.86 -17.45
C GLU A 361 3.12 -1.92 -17.13
N ILE A 362 2.16 -1.81 -18.04
CA ILE A 362 0.94 -1.03 -17.84
C ILE A 362 -0.25 -1.98 -17.68
N GLU A 363 -1.05 -1.72 -16.65
CA GLU A 363 -2.33 -2.35 -16.39
C GLU A 363 -3.42 -1.28 -16.55
N THR A 364 -4.30 -1.45 -17.53
CA THR A 364 -5.32 -0.45 -17.86
C THR A 364 -6.72 -0.91 -17.48
N TYR A 365 -7.52 0.02 -16.93
CA TYR A 365 -8.94 -0.18 -16.72
C TYR A 365 -9.73 0.89 -17.46
N PHE A 366 -10.69 0.46 -18.27
CA PHE A 366 -11.56 1.36 -19.03
C PHE A 366 -12.97 1.27 -18.42
N ILE A 367 -13.36 2.27 -17.63
CA ILE A 367 -14.68 2.29 -16.99
C ILE A 367 -15.75 2.31 -18.08
N ASP A 368 -16.73 1.41 -17.99
CA ASP A 368 -17.82 1.42 -18.96
C ASP A 368 -18.73 2.65 -18.76
N PRO A 369 -19.13 3.37 -19.83
CA PRO A 369 -20.01 4.53 -19.71
C PRO A 369 -21.33 4.25 -18.94
N SER A 370 -21.85 3.02 -19.00
CA SER A 370 -23.03 2.61 -18.23
C SER A 370 -22.79 2.56 -16.71
N ALA A 371 -21.55 2.36 -16.26
CA ALA A 371 -21.17 2.37 -14.85
C ALA A 371 -20.85 3.79 -14.33
N CYS A 372 -20.69 4.76 -15.22
CA CYS A 372 -20.19 6.09 -14.91
C CYS A 372 -20.78 7.15 -15.84
N ASN A 373 -22.01 7.57 -15.54
CA ASN A 373 -22.75 8.54 -16.35
C ASN A 373 -22.38 9.98 -15.96
N ILE A 374 -21.16 10.42 -16.30
CA ILE A 374 -20.78 11.84 -16.24
C ILE A 374 -21.21 12.47 -17.57
N SER A 375 -22.37 13.13 -17.60
CA SER A 375 -22.95 13.72 -18.84
C SER A 375 -22.12 14.87 -19.42
N GLY A 376 -21.29 15.51 -18.60
CA GLY A 376 -20.42 16.63 -18.92
C GLY A 376 -19.98 17.32 -17.63
N CYS A 377 -19.10 18.30 -17.74
CA CYS A 377 -18.62 19.12 -16.63
C CYS A 377 -18.15 20.45 -17.21
N SER A 378 -18.62 21.59 -16.69
CA SER A 378 -18.29 22.88 -17.32
C SER A 378 -16.86 23.34 -17.07
N ASP A 379 -16.13 22.66 -16.18
CA ASP A 379 -14.82 23.11 -15.72
C ASP A 379 -13.78 21.96 -15.65
N ILE A 380 -12.88 21.94 -16.64
CA ILE A 380 -11.78 20.97 -16.78
C ILE A 380 -10.74 21.09 -15.66
N CYS A 381 -10.37 22.31 -15.28
CA CYS A 381 -9.31 22.59 -14.31
C CYS A 381 -9.84 22.95 -12.92
N GLY A 382 -11.15 23.17 -12.80
CA GLY A 382 -11.72 24.26 -12.01
C GLY A 382 -11.06 24.66 -10.71
N GLU A 383 -10.85 25.98 -10.59
CA GLU A 383 -10.69 26.63 -9.29
C GLU A 383 -11.78 26.10 -8.35
N TYR A 384 -11.35 25.66 -7.16
CA TYR A 384 -11.98 24.70 -6.24
C TYR A 384 -13.43 25.01 -5.74
N ASN A 385 -14.08 26.02 -6.29
CA ASN A 385 -15.30 26.66 -5.79
C ASN A 385 -16.60 25.95 -6.19
N ASN A 386 -16.60 25.08 -7.21
CA ASN A 386 -17.77 24.29 -7.63
C ASN A 386 -17.41 22.82 -7.90
N LEU A 387 -17.48 21.99 -6.85
CA LEU A 387 -17.18 20.56 -6.93
C LEU A 387 -18.16 19.77 -7.81
N SER A 388 -19.40 20.22 -8.02
CA SER A 388 -20.39 19.47 -8.81
C SER A 388 -20.13 19.50 -10.31
N ASP A 389 -19.43 20.52 -10.81
CA ASP A 389 -19.11 20.68 -12.25
C ASP A 389 -17.60 20.55 -12.56
N ASN A 390 -16.78 20.18 -11.57
CA ASN A 390 -15.34 19.98 -11.73
C ASN A 390 -15.03 18.59 -12.29
N CYS A 391 -14.48 18.52 -13.50
CA CYS A 391 -14.21 17.26 -14.19
C CYS A 391 -13.29 16.32 -13.39
N GLN A 392 -12.26 16.86 -12.73
CA GLN A 392 -11.25 16.10 -11.98
C GLN A 392 -11.87 15.39 -10.76
N PHE A 393 -12.80 16.05 -10.08
CA PHE A 393 -13.53 15.49 -8.93
C PHE A 393 -14.48 14.38 -9.38
N LEU A 394 -15.23 14.61 -10.47
CA LEU A 394 -16.19 13.66 -11.01
C LEU A 394 -15.51 12.35 -11.46
N ILE A 395 -14.36 12.43 -12.16
CA ILE A 395 -13.63 11.21 -12.55
C ILE A 395 -13.03 10.45 -11.36
N LYS A 396 -12.56 11.16 -10.31
CA LYS A 396 -12.08 10.51 -9.07
C LYS A 396 -13.21 9.73 -8.42
N ASN A 397 -14.35 10.36 -8.15
CA ASN A 397 -15.49 9.70 -7.50
C ASN A 397 -16.00 8.51 -8.31
N CYS A 398 -16.07 8.64 -9.63
CA CYS A 398 -16.40 7.54 -10.51
C CYS A 398 -15.37 6.38 -10.44
N SER A 399 -14.06 6.69 -10.42
CA SER A 399 -13.01 5.69 -10.28
C SER A 399 -13.00 4.96 -8.93
N LEU A 400 -13.60 5.54 -7.89
CA LEU A 400 -13.79 4.92 -6.58
C LEU A 400 -15.06 4.06 -6.49
N GLY A 401 -15.86 3.99 -7.55
CA GLY A 401 -17.06 3.15 -7.63
C GLY A 401 -16.75 1.65 -7.54
N SER A 402 -17.67 0.89 -6.95
CA SER A 402 -17.51 -0.55 -6.64
C SER A 402 -17.34 -1.48 -7.84
N SER A 403 -17.42 -0.97 -9.07
CA SER A 403 -17.11 -1.70 -10.30
C SER A 403 -15.62 -1.65 -10.68
N ASN A 404 -14.84 -0.69 -10.18
CA ASN A 404 -13.41 -0.60 -10.47
C ASN A 404 -12.59 -1.51 -9.53
N PRO A 405 -11.91 -2.56 -10.04
CA PRO A 405 -11.07 -3.42 -9.22
C PRO A 405 -9.81 -2.72 -8.68
N TYR A 406 -9.53 -1.49 -9.12
CA TYR A 406 -8.39 -0.68 -8.69
C TYR A 406 -8.78 0.54 -7.84
N SER A 407 -9.99 0.60 -7.27
CA SER A 407 -10.47 1.74 -6.44
C SER A 407 -9.44 2.21 -5.43
N ASP A 408 -8.72 1.27 -4.82
CA ASP A 408 -7.81 1.52 -3.71
C ASP A 408 -6.33 1.59 -4.15
N SER A 409 -6.02 1.35 -5.44
CA SER A 409 -4.64 1.24 -5.92
C SER A 409 -4.44 1.50 -7.42
N TYR A 410 -4.57 2.76 -7.84
CA TYR A 410 -4.18 3.25 -9.18
C TYR A 410 -3.00 4.24 -9.11
N ASN A 411 -2.26 4.37 -10.21
CA ASN A 411 -1.24 5.42 -10.36
C ASN A 411 -1.84 6.72 -10.89
N MET A 412 -2.81 6.64 -11.81
CA MET A 412 -3.46 7.80 -12.44
C MET A 412 -4.90 7.48 -12.89
N VAL A 413 -5.78 8.48 -12.76
CA VAL A 413 -7.12 8.49 -13.36
C VAL A 413 -7.14 9.48 -14.52
N ILE A 414 -7.64 9.06 -15.68
CA ILE A 414 -7.65 9.85 -16.92
C ILE A 414 -9.10 10.02 -17.39
N GLY A 415 -9.63 11.23 -17.29
CA GLY A 415 -10.92 11.61 -17.87
C GLY A 415 -10.81 11.86 -19.36
N LEU A 416 -11.61 11.18 -20.17
CA LEU A 416 -11.74 11.47 -21.60
C LEU A 416 -13.07 12.18 -21.85
N CYS A 417 -12.98 13.42 -22.31
CA CYS A 417 -14.11 14.33 -22.53
C CYS A 417 -14.61 14.28 -23.97
N LYS A 418 -15.82 13.77 -24.19
CA LYS A 418 -16.41 13.74 -25.52
C LYS A 418 -16.72 15.15 -26.03
N ASN A 419 -16.12 15.55 -27.15
CA ASN A 419 -16.37 16.84 -27.81
C ASN A 419 -16.21 18.04 -26.83
N ILE A 420 -17.22 18.93 -26.80
CA ILE A 420 -17.27 20.16 -26.00
C ILE A 420 -17.88 19.91 -24.61
N SER A 421 -18.10 18.65 -24.20
CA SER A 421 -18.71 18.31 -22.90
C SER A 421 -17.88 18.75 -21.68
N CYS A 422 -16.69 19.30 -21.94
CA CYS A 422 -15.76 19.84 -20.96
C CYS A 422 -15.32 21.29 -21.29
N GLY A 423 -16.10 22.03 -22.08
CA GLY A 423 -15.84 23.43 -22.44
C GLY A 423 -15.19 23.62 -23.82
N ASP A 424 -15.13 24.88 -24.27
CA ASP A 424 -14.72 25.27 -25.63
C ASP A 424 -13.21 25.19 -25.89
N SER A 425 -12.40 24.88 -24.86
CA SER A 425 -10.94 24.82 -25.00
C SER A 425 -10.46 23.48 -25.55
N CYS A 426 -9.52 23.61 -26.48
CA CYS A 426 -8.98 22.58 -27.36
C CYS A 426 -7.89 21.71 -26.66
N GLY A 427 -8.00 21.50 -25.34
CA GLY A 427 -6.93 20.96 -24.50
C GLY A 427 -7.41 20.04 -23.38
N GLY A 428 -6.53 19.74 -22.45
CA GLY A 428 -6.84 19.07 -21.20
C GLY A 428 -6.39 19.90 -19.99
N CYS A 429 -6.29 19.23 -18.84
CA CYS A 429 -5.70 19.78 -17.63
C CYS A 429 -5.32 18.69 -16.63
N ALA A 430 -4.32 19.01 -15.82
CA ALA A 430 -4.05 18.36 -14.55
C ALA A 430 -4.35 19.35 -13.41
N ALA A 431 -5.08 18.90 -12.38
CA ALA A 431 -5.42 19.75 -11.23
C ALA A 431 -4.18 20.28 -10.47
N ASP A 432 -3.07 19.54 -10.54
CA ASP A 432 -1.77 19.82 -9.95
C ASP A 432 -0.67 19.23 -10.85
N ILE A 433 0.60 19.57 -10.62
CA ILE A 433 1.73 18.91 -11.30
C ILE A 433 2.77 18.49 -10.23
N PRO A 434 2.93 17.19 -9.93
CA PRO A 434 2.21 16.03 -10.49
C PRO A 434 0.76 15.90 -9.97
N SER A 435 -0.14 15.36 -10.80
CA SER A 435 -1.50 14.98 -10.36
C SER A 435 -1.77 13.47 -10.51
N ARG A 436 -2.60 12.94 -9.60
CA ARG A 436 -3.18 11.59 -9.73
C ARG A 436 -4.43 11.55 -10.62
N SER A 437 -4.91 12.70 -11.08
CA SER A 437 -6.02 12.82 -12.02
C SER A 437 -5.71 13.84 -13.11
N VAL A 438 -6.04 13.48 -14.34
CA VAL A 438 -5.92 14.36 -15.49
C VAL A 438 -7.17 14.22 -16.35
N VAL A 439 -7.55 15.28 -17.06
CA VAL A 439 -8.74 15.32 -17.92
C VAL A 439 -8.30 15.85 -19.28
N SER A 440 -8.72 15.20 -20.37
CA SER A 440 -8.34 15.59 -21.73
C SER A 440 -9.54 15.56 -22.67
N ASN A 441 -9.59 16.50 -23.62
CA ASN A 441 -10.56 16.45 -24.71
C ASN A 441 -10.32 15.22 -25.61
N SER A 442 -11.41 14.59 -26.06
CA SER A 442 -11.41 13.46 -26.99
C SER A 442 -11.40 13.88 -28.46
N ALA A 443 -11.59 15.16 -28.75
CA ALA A 443 -11.62 15.71 -30.09
C ALA A 443 -10.21 16.05 -30.59
N GLU A 444 -10.03 16.01 -31.91
CA GLU A 444 -8.82 16.49 -32.56
C GLU A 444 -8.68 18.01 -32.37
N CYS A 445 -7.51 18.47 -31.95
CA CYS A 445 -7.24 19.90 -31.77
C CYS A 445 -6.23 20.43 -32.79
N GLY A 446 -6.66 21.32 -33.68
CA GLY A 446 -5.75 22.05 -34.58
C GLY A 446 -4.90 21.16 -35.50
N GLY A 447 -5.38 19.96 -35.85
CA GLY A 447 -4.60 18.95 -36.58
C GLY A 447 -3.93 17.89 -35.70
N THR A 448 -4.06 18.01 -34.36
CA THR A 448 -3.45 17.10 -33.37
C THR A 448 -4.45 16.03 -32.96
N PRO A 449 -4.20 14.73 -33.25
CA PRO A 449 -5.03 13.63 -32.77
C PRO A 449 -5.16 13.63 -31.25
N ALA A 450 -6.39 13.43 -30.74
CA ALA A 450 -6.72 13.54 -29.32
C ALA A 450 -5.81 12.70 -28.40
N TYR A 451 -5.40 11.50 -28.81
CA TYR A 451 -4.52 10.63 -28.02
C TYR A 451 -3.15 11.26 -27.72
N ARG A 452 -2.67 12.22 -28.53
CA ARG A 452 -1.44 12.99 -28.25
C ARG A 452 -1.67 14.00 -27.12
N ILE A 453 -2.84 14.66 -27.11
CA ILE A 453 -3.28 15.56 -26.04
C ILE A 453 -3.42 14.78 -24.73
N VAL A 454 -4.05 13.60 -24.76
CA VAL A 454 -4.13 12.72 -23.58
C VAL A 454 -2.72 12.35 -23.07
N THR A 455 -1.76 12.11 -23.97
CA THR A 455 -0.37 11.79 -23.60
C THR A 455 0.33 13.00 -22.96
N HIS A 456 0.07 14.23 -23.43
CA HIS A 456 0.53 15.47 -22.79
C HIS A 456 0.00 15.60 -21.36
N GLU A 457 -1.29 15.38 -21.16
CA GLU A 457 -1.90 15.39 -19.82
C GLU A 457 -1.32 14.31 -18.90
N MET A 458 -1.07 13.10 -19.42
CA MET A 458 -0.36 12.07 -18.66
C MET A 458 1.05 12.54 -18.23
N GLY A 459 1.74 13.31 -19.07
CA GLY A 459 3.01 13.97 -18.73
C GLY A 459 2.91 14.87 -17.49
N HIS A 460 1.86 15.70 -17.41
CA HIS A 460 1.55 16.47 -16.20
C HIS A 460 1.24 15.58 -14.99
N GLY A 461 0.48 14.50 -15.18
CA GLY A 461 0.22 13.53 -14.12
C GLY A 461 1.51 12.93 -13.53
N PHE A 462 2.52 12.68 -14.36
CA PHE A 462 3.85 12.26 -13.89
C PHE A 462 4.74 13.40 -13.35
N GLY A 463 4.35 14.67 -13.48
CA GLY A 463 5.05 15.83 -12.91
C GLY A 463 5.92 16.61 -13.90
N LEU A 464 5.70 16.46 -15.20
CA LEU A 464 6.31 17.30 -16.22
C LEU A 464 5.52 18.61 -16.38
N TYR A 465 6.23 19.70 -16.64
CA TYR A 465 5.68 21.04 -16.87
C TYR A 465 5.80 21.41 -18.35
N HIS A 466 5.09 22.43 -18.80
CA HIS A 466 5.24 22.92 -20.17
C HIS A 466 6.65 23.38 -20.48
N VAL A 467 7.11 23.07 -21.69
CA VAL A 467 8.28 23.72 -22.28
C VAL A 467 7.81 24.94 -23.06
N LYS A 468 8.58 26.03 -23.01
CA LYS A 468 8.20 27.27 -23.68
C LYS A 468 8.27 27.08 -25.19
N SER A 469 7.11 27.14 -25.84
CA SER A 469 7.00 27.40 -27.27
C SER A 469 7.85 28.63 -27.63
N VAL A 470 8.77 28.49 -28.58
CA VAL A 470 9.47 29.66 -29.12
C VAL A 470 8.48 30.37 -30.04
N TYR A 471 8.19 31.64 -29.71
CA TYR A 471 7.29 32.53 -30.45
C TYR A 471 7.29 32.28 -31.97
N ASP A 472 6.08 32.17 -32.53
CA ASP A 472 5.79 32.19 -33.97
C ASP A 472 6.19 30.94 -34.79
N LEU A 473 6.51 29.81 -34.14
CA LEU A 473 6.64 28.53 -34.85
C LEU A 473 5.28 27.88 -35.16
N ASN A 474 4.83 28.02 -36.40
CA ASN A 474 3.93 27.10 -37.12
C ASN A 474 2.70 26.56 -36.34
N GLY A 475 2.04 27.41 -35.56
CA GLY A 475 0.79 27.07 -34.87
C GLY A 475 0.93 26.49 -33.46
N CYS A 476 2.09 26.57 -32.82
CA CYS A 476 2.21 26.31 -31.40
C CYS A 476 1.50 27.40 -30.57
N TRP A 477 0.81 27.03 -29.47
CA TRP A 477 0.12 27.98 -28.60
C TRP A 477 1.07 28.62 -27.58
N ASP A 478 0.99 29.94 -27.42
CA ASP A 478 1.93 30.78 -26.64
C ASP A 478 1.23 31.41 -25.40
N GLY A 479 0.14 30.81 -24.93
CA GLY A 479 -0.74 31.40 -23.90
C GLY A 479 -0.20 31.37 -22.46
N GLU A 480 0.77 30.50 -22.15
CA GLU A 480 1.09 30.12 -20.77
C GLU A 480 2.26 30.91 -20.15
N GLN A 481 1.95 31.66 -19.10
CA GLN A 481 2.93 32.43 -18.31
C GLN A 481 3.82 31.55 -17.40
N VAL A 482 3.56 30.23 -17.32
CA VAL A 482 4.19 29.31 -16.36
C VAL A 482 4.92 28.14 -17.05
N ALA A 483 5.48 28.38 -18.24
CA ALA A 483 6.37 27.43 -18.91
C ALA A 483 7.80 27.43 -18.34
N CYS A 484 8.55 26.34 -18.54
CA CYS A 484 9.95 26.14 -18.12
C CYS A 484 10.22 26.00 -16.62
N TYR A 485 9.31 25.31 -15.92
CA TYR A 485 9.48 24.96 -14.51
C TYR A 485 9.71 23.45 -14.30
N GLY A 486 9.83 23.04 -13.04
CA GLY A 486 9.90 21.63 -12.67
C GLY A 486 11.15 20.88 -13.17
N PRO A 487 11.05 19.54 -13.31
CA PRO A 487 12.19 18.68 -13.61
C PRO A 487 12.67 18.79 -15.06
N ASN A 488 11.78 19.10 -16.01
CA ASN A 488 12.08 19.17 -17.44
C ASN A 488 12.39 20.58 -17.96
N LYS A 489 12.56 21.57 -17.07
CA LYS A 489 12.91 22.96 -17.44
C LYS A 489 14.12 23.12 -18.36
N ALA A 490 15.03 22.14 -18.40
CA ALA A 490 16.21 22.18 -19.27
C ALA A 490 15.83 22.06 -20.75
N ASP A 491 14.73 21.37 -21.06
CA ASP A 491 14.20 21.17 -22.42
C ASP A 491 13.83 22.49 -23.11
N CYS A 492 13.60 23.56 -22.34
CA CYS A 492 13.39 24.91 -22.87
C CYS A 492 14.62 25.57 -23.52
N ASN A 493 15.80 24.94 -23.43
CA ASN A 493 17.02 25.40 -24.08
C ASN A 493 17.35 24.60 -25.36
N GLU A 494 16.50 23.63 -25.72
CA GLU A 494 16.65 22.86 -26.94
C GLU A 494 16.34 23.70 -28.18
N SER A 495 16.62 23.16 -29.37
CA SER A 495 16.33 23.88 -30.61
C SER A 495 14.83 24.13 -30.75
N ALA A 496 14.46 25.21 -31.43
CA ALA A 496 13.05 25.54 -31.64
C ALA A 496 12.33 24.45 -32.49
N GLU A 497 13.06 23.76 -33.37
CA GLU A 497 12.59 22.58 -34.10
C GLU A 497 12.32 21.41 -33.16
N ASP A 498 13.23 21.10 -32.22
CA ASP A 498 13.04 20.03 -31.24
C ASP A 498 11.93 20.33 -30.25
N ILE A 499 11.83 21.56 -29.73
CA ILE A 499 10.72 22.02 -28.89
C ILE A 499 9.38 21.84 -29.61
N SER A 500 9.33 22.12 -30.91
CA SER A 500 8.10 21.93 -31.71
C SER A 500 7.67 20.47 -31.82
N ARG A 501 8.58 19.52 -31.52
CA ARG A 501 8.35 18.07 -31.43
C ARG A 501 8.05 17.57 -30.02
N MET A 502 8.10 18.40 -28.97
CA MET A 502 7.94 17.90 -27.61
C MET A 502 6.48 17.68 -27.23
N VAL A 503 6.20 16.54 -26.57
CA VAL A 503 4.90 16.23 -25.95
C VAL A 503 4.47 17.35 -24.99
N MET A 504 5.39 17.89 -24.19
CA MET A 504 5.10 18.99 -23.25
C MET A 504 5.08 20.38 -23.89
N ALA A 505 5.13 20.50 -25.21
CA ALA A 505 4.86 21.73 -25.93
C ALA A 505 3.42 21.70 -26.47
N TYR A 506 2.70 22.83 -26.43
CA TYR A 506 1.42 22.99 -27.13
C TYR A 506 1.63 23.18 -28.64
N CYS A 507 2.28 22.21 -29.27
CA CYS A 507 2.60 22.19 -30.70
C CYS A 507 1.93 20.98 -31.37
N PRO A 508 1.51 21.04 -32.65
CA PRO A 508 0.66 19.98 -33.22
C PRO A 508 1.27 18.57 -33.33
N SER A 509 2.59 18.45 -33.20
CA SER A 509 3.29 17.18 -33.40
C SER A 509 3.37 16.31 -32.13
N MET A 510 3.75 16.85 -30.96
CA MET A 510 3.86 16.08 -29.69
C MET A 510 4.55 14.71 -29.90
N ASP A 511 5.68 14.71 -30.60
CA ASP A 511 6.33 13.50 -31.14
C ASP A 511 7.15 12.72 -30.08
N ASP A 512 7.84 13.38 -29.15
CA ASP A 512 8.65 12.76 -28.08
C ASP A 512 8.61 13.57 -26.77
N TYR A 513 8.94 12.99 -25.61
CA TYR A 513 9.33 13.81 -24.45
C TYR A 513 10.73 14.41 -24.67
N GLY A 514 10.92 15.67 -24.25
CA GLY A 514 12.24 16.32 -24.30
C GLY A 514 13.31 15.57 -23.46
N PRO A 515 14.61 15.73 -23.75
CA PRO A 515 15.67 14.92 -23.13
C PRO A 515 15.66 14.90 -21.59
N ALA A 516 15.38 16.03 -20.94
CA ALA A 516 15.28 16.15 -19.50
C ALA A 516 13.97 15.57 -18.96
N GLY A 517 12.84 15.81 -19.63
CA GLY A 517 11.56 15.16 -19.29
C GLY A 517 11.60 13.64 -19.39
N TYR A 518 12.16 13.11 -20.48
CA TYR A 518 12.37 11.69 -20.69
C TYR A 518 13.30 11.09 -19.62
N SER A 519 14.42 11.75 -19.32
CA SER A 519 15.34 11.31 -18.26
C SER A 519 14.69 11.35 -16.88
N TYR A 520 13.88 12.36 -16.56
CA TYR A 520 13.12 12.41 -15.31
C TYR A 520 12.09 11.29 -15.19
N LEU A 521 11.37 11.00 -16.27
CA LEU A 521 10.47 9.84 -16.31
C LEU A 521 11.26 8.55 -16.06
N ARG A 522 12.39 8.33 -16.73
CA ARG A 522 13.18 7.09 -16.59
C ARG A 522 13.78 6.95 -15.19
N ASP A 523 14.46 7.99 -14.72
CA ASP A 523 15.34 7.90 -13.54
C ASP A 523 14.61 8.20 -12.22
N SER A 524 13.35 8.67 -12.29
CA SER A 524 12.52 8.95 -11.11
C SER A 524 11.15 8.28 -11.16
N LYS A 525 10.27 8.66 -12.10
CA LYS A 525 8.84 8.27 -12.04
C LYS A 525 8.55 6.84 -12.47
N LEU A 526 9.28 6.38 -13.48
CA LEU A 526 9.12 5.08 -14.12
C LEU A 526 10.30 4.14 -13.80
N LYS A 527 11.21 4.56 -12.90
CA LYS A 527 12.44 3.85 -12.55
C LYS A 527 12.18 2.38 -12.20
N ASN A 528 11.34 2.14 -11.20
CA ASN A 528 11.01 0.79 -10.69
C ASN A 528 10.38 -0.14 -11.75
N TYR A 529 9.87 0.41 -12.86
CA TYR A 529 9.34 -0.35 -13.98
C TYR A 529 10.48 -0.61 -14.99
N THR A 530 11.14 0.45 -15.47
CA THR A 530 12.24 0.37 -16.45
C THR A 530 13.48 -0.40 -15.98
N GLU A 531 13.74 -0.50 -14.67
CA GLU A 531 14.82 -1.31 -14.11
C GLU A 531 14.51 -2.82 -14.07
N VAL A 532 13.23 -3.21 -14.01
CA VAL A 532 12.79 -4.62 -13.96
C VAL A 532 12.60 -5.22 -15.36
N CYS A 533 12.58 -4.37 -16.39
CA CYS A 533 12.29 -4.74 -17.79
C CYS A 533 13.50 -5.13 -18.65
N LYS A 534 14.69 -5.14 -18.04
CA LYS A 534 15.99 -5.42 -18.69
C LYS A 534 16.48 -6.82 -18.36
#